data_AF-A0A9P6GXD6-F1
#
_entry.id   AF-A0A9P6GXD6-F1
#
_cell.length_a   1.000
_cell.length_b   1.000
_cell.length_c   1.000
_cell.angle_alpha   90.00
_cell.angle_beta   90.00
_cell.angle_gamma   90.00
#
_symmetry.space_group_name_H-M   'P 1'
#
loop_
_entity.id
_entity.type
_entity.pdbx_description
1 polymer ?
#
loop_
_entity_poly.entity_id
_entity_poly.type
_entity_poly.pdbx_seq_one_letter_code
_entity_poly.pdbx_strand_id
1 'polypeptide(L)'
;MSTCKSAARISTAVRPPTLLSGSLIQPTLLPRIHCRHESTTRRHKKLLTVQQAPSYAPTRPEPTLIFNPPSSAPSAFHTPLKFLPANDKRRALYASFLSTSTARAHRTATSPVAAPGTPLSTSSLLPPRPSASLPPPLRQPYEKKYHLTDVEIKEIQRLRKEDPERWTRVRLAEKFGCSQFFVGMVAKNQEKAAKVSSEHERSRARWGEMRREARHERERRKELWGRDA
;
A
#
# COMPACT_ATOMS: atom_id res chain seq x y z
N MET A 1 5.39 33.53 12.45
CA MET A 1 4.42 33.80 13.53
C MET A 1 3.23 32.89 13.32
N SER A 2 3.06 31.85 14.14
CA SER A 2 2.02 30.83 13.96
C SER A 2 0.89 31.11 14.93
N THR A 3 -0.26 31.54 14.42
CA THR A 3 -1.48 31.76 15.20
C THR A 3 -2.17 30.42 15.44
N CYS A 4 -1.98 29.83 16.62
CA CYS A 4 -2.73 28.65 17.05
C CYS A 4 -4.20 29.04 17.26
N LYS A 5 -5.10 28.51 16.43
CA LYS A 5 -6.55 28.60 16.65
C LYS A 5 -6.89 27.86 17.94
N SER A 6 -7.40 28.60 18.92
CA SER A 6 -7.90 28.03 20.17
C SER A 6 -9.17 27.25 19.88
N ALA A 7 -9.19 25.95 20.18
CA ALA A 7 -10.41 25.16 20.16
C ALA A 7 -11.32 25.66 21.30
N ALA A 8 -12.32 26.45 20.96
CA ALA A 8 -13.33 26.91 21.90
C ALA A 8 -14.10 25.71 22.46
N ARG A 9 -13.83 25.32 23.70
CA ARG A 9 -14.77 24.49 24.46
C ARG A 9 -15.96 25.38 24.79
N ILE A 10 -17.11 25.06 24.19
CA ILE A 10 -18.39 25.67 24.52
C ILE A 10 -18.70 25.32 25.98
N SER A 11 -18.39 26.25 26.88
CA SER A 11 -18.86 26.22 28.26
C SER A 11 -20.27 26.76 28.25
N THR A 12 -21.27 25.90 28.43
CA THR A 12 -22.65 26.31 28.66
C THR A 12 -22.75 26.95 30.05
N ALA A 13 -22.37 28.21 30.15
CA ALA A 13 -22.62 29.01 31.35
C ALA A 13 -24.05 29.57 31.27
N VAL A 14 -24.93 29.03 32.11
CA VAL A 14 -26.23 29.65 32.40
C VAL A 14 -25.96 30.98 33.10
N ARG A 15 -26.37 32.10 32.48
CA ARG A 15 -26.34 33.43 33.10
C ARG A 15 -27.46 33.54 34.14
N PRO A 16 -27.18 33.91 35.40
CA PRO A 16 -28.22 34.40 36.29
C PRO A 16 -28.48 35.90 36.02
N PRO A 17 -29.69 36.40 36.34
CA PRO A 17 -30.11 37.76 36.04
C PRO A 17 -29.42 38.79 36.94
N THR A 18 -29.24 39.96 36.36
CA THR A 18 -28.76 41.20 36.97
C THR A 18 -29.62 41.65 38.15
N LEU A 19 -29.00 41.84 39.31
CA LEU A 19 -29.52 42.73 40.36
C LEU A 19 -28.42 43.72 40.78
N LEU A 20 -28.77 45.00 40.70
CA LEU A 20 -28.04 46.12 41.26
C LEU A 20 -28.13 46.08 42.80
N SER A 21 -27.00 46.07 43.50
CA SER A 21 -26.65 47.06 44.54
C SER A 21 -25.30 46.69 45.15
N GLY A 22 -24.61 47.70 45.69
CA GLY A 22 -23.22 47.63 46.10
C GLY A 22 -22.92 46.50 47.08
N SER A 23 -21.81 45.80 46.81
CA SER A 23 -21.25 44.82 47.73
C SER A 23 -19.72 44.89 47.66
N LEU A 24 -19.13 44.95 48.85
CA LEU A 24 -17.70 44.87 49.10
C LEU A 24 -17.08 43.73 48.28
N ILE A 25 -15.92 43.99 47.67
CA ILE A 25 -15.14 42.99 46.94
C ILE A 25 -14.73 41.90 47.93
N GLN A 26 -15.58 40.88 48.11
CA GLN A 26 -15.21 39.66 48.81
C GLN A 26 -14.26 38.86 47.90
N PRO A 27 -13.10 38.41 48.41
CA PRO A 27 -12.22 37.55 47.65
C PRO A 27 -12.94 36.23 47.40
N THR A 28 -13.21 35.94 46.13
CA THR A 28 -13.81 34.66 45.73
C THR A 28 -12.87 33.52 46.10
N LEU A 29 -13.30 32.62 46.99
CA LEU A 29 -12.56 31.43 47.44
C LEU A 29 -12.53 30.30 46.40
N LEU A 30 -13.01 30.56 45.17
CA LEU A 30 -13.01 29.55 44.11
C LEU A 30 -11.58 29.38 43.59
N PRO A 31 -11.04 28.14 43.56
CA PRO A 31 -9.68 27.90 43.12
C PRO A 31 -9.53 28.40 41.68
N ARG A 32 -8.58 29.31 41.47
CA ARG A 32 -8.24 29.84 40.16
C ARG A 32 -7.95 28.64 39.24
N ILE A 33 -8.79 28.44 38.23
CA ILE A 33 -8.65 27.31 37.30
C ILE A 33 -7.43 27.62 36.42
N HIS A 34 -6.26 27.14 36.83
CA HIS A 34 -5.05 27.29 36.05
C HIS A 34 -5.19 26.45 34.77
N CYS A 35 -5.65 27.06 33.68
CA CYS A 35 -5.62 26.43 32.37
C CYS A 35 -4.15 26.18 32.00
N ARG A 36 -3.73 24.92 31.97
CA ARG A 36 -2.34 24.55 31.69
C ARG A 36 -2.07 24.71 30.19
N HIS A 37 -1.39 25.80 29.80
CA HIS A 37 -0.99 26.07 28.41
C HIS A 37 0.07 25.06 27.93
N GLU A 38 -0.06 24.55 26.71
CA GLU A 38 0.89 23.61 26.09
C GLU A 38 2.08 24.31 25.41
N SER A 39 2.25 25.62 25.62
CA SER A 39 3.18 26.49 24.88
C SER A 39 4.68 26.20 25.07
N THR A 40 5.05 25.31 25.99
CA THR A 40 6.47 25.02 26.27
C THR A 40 6.93 23.77 25.55
N THR A 41 8.12 23.82 24.95
CA THR A 41 8.74 22.70 24.22
C THR A 41 8.82 21.42 25.06
N ARG A 42 9.09 21.53 26.37
CA ARG A 42 9.10 20.38 27.29
C ARG A 42 7.75 19.67 27.37
N ARG A 43 6.64 20.42 27.42
CA ARG A 43 5.28 19.86 27.45
C ARG A 43 4.95 19.19 26.12
N HIS A 44 5.25 19.86 25.01
CA HIS A 44 5.04 19.31 23.68
C HIS A 44 5.82 18.00 23.45
N LYS A 45 7.11 17.94 23.84
CA LYS A 45 7.91 16.71 23.78
C LYS A 45 7.32 15.58 24.61
N LYS A 46 6.86 15.88 25.84
CA LYS A 46 6.24 14.87 26.72
C LYS A 46 4.94 14.31 26.13
N LEU A 47 4.11 15.18 25.52
CA LEU A 47 2.86 14.77 24.88
C LEU A 47 3.10 13.94 23.61
N LEU A 48 4.12 14.26 22.82
CA LEU A 48 4.49 13.54 21.60
C LEU A 48 5.48 12.37 21.82
N THR A 49 5.71 11.97 23.08
CA THR A 49 6.64 10.87 23.37
C THR A 49 6.02 9.54 22.92
N VAL A 50 6.66 8.90 21.95
CA VAL A 50 6.35 7.54 21.51
C VAL A 50 7.21 6.56 22.29
N GLN A 51 6.60 5.51 22.84
CA GLN A 51 7.34 4.47 23.55
C GLN A 51 8.18 3.64 22.58
N GLN A 52 9.36 3.20 23.04
CA GLN A 52 10.20 2.29 22.27
C GLN A 52 9.54 0.91 22.11
N ALA A 53 9.95 0.15 21.09
CA ALA A 53 9.45 -1.20 20.91
C ALA A 53 9.86 -2.10 22.10
N PRO A 54 9.00 -3.04 22.53
CA PRO A 54 9.29 -3.92 23.68
C PRO A 54 10.59 -4.72 23.56
N SER A 55 11.06 -5.00 22.34
CA SER A 55 12.33 -5.70 22.08
C SER A 55 13.58 -4.91 22.51
N TYR A 56 13.47 -3.60 22.77
CA TYR A 56 14.55 -2.78 23.32
C TYR A 56 14.54 -2.70 24.85
N ALA A 57 13.53 -3.26 25.52
CA ALA A 57 13.51 -3.34 26.97
C ALA A 57 14.28 -4.61 27.42
N PRO A 58 15.41 -4.47 28.13
CA PRO A 58 16.20 -5.62 28.54
C PRO A 58 15.43 -6.44 29.58
N THR A 59 15.25 -7.73 29.34
CA THR A 59 14.69 -8.67 30.33
C THR A 59 15.76 -9.21 31.27
N ARG A 60 17.04 -9.19 30.84
CA ARG A 60 18.20 -9.71 31.58
C ARG A 60 19.31 -8.65 31.63
N PRO A 61 20.13 -8.64 32.69
CA PRO A 61 21.24 -7.70 32.81
C PRO A 61 22.45 -8.07 31.94
N GLU A 62 22.58 -9.32 31.50
CA GLU A 62 23.72 -9.79 30.70
C GLU A 62 23.61 -9.41 29.22
N PRO A 63 24.74 -9.07 28.55
CA PRO A 63 24.73 -8.74 27.13
C PRO A 63 24.38 -9.97 26.28
N THR A 64 23.33 -9.86 25.46
CA THR A 64 22.88 -10.92 24.55
C THR A 64 22.59 -10.34 23.16
N LEU A 65 22.88 -11.10 22.10
CA LEU A 65 22.48 -10.76 20.74
C LEU A 65 21.00 -11.12 20.50
N ILE A 66 20.16 -10.11 20.30
CA ILE A 66 18.72 -10.27 20.05
C ILE A 66 18.44 -10.08 18.57
N PHE A 67 17.74 -11.04 17.96
CA PHE A 67 17.24 -10.89 16.59
C PHE A 67 15.90 -10.15 16.60
N ASN A 68 15.90 -8.91 16.10
CA ASN A 68 14.73 -8.01 16.09
C ASN A 68 14.38 -7.60 14.64
N PRO A 69 13.68 -8.45 13.87
CA PRO A 69 13.33 -8.12 12.49
C PRO A 69 12.34 -6.94 12.49
N PRO A 70 12.66 -5.81 11.82
CA PRO A 70 11.80 -4.64 11.83
C PRO A 70 10.52 -4.90 11.02
N SER A 71 9.40 -4.31 11.46
CA SER A 71 8.13 -4.32 10.73
C SER A 71 8.10 -3.26 9.62
N SER A 72 9.10 -3.26 8.75
CA SER A 72 9.27 -2.30 7.65
C SER A 72 9.56 -3.02 6.33
N ALA A 73 9.36 -2.33 5.21
CA ALA A 73 9.77 -2.85 3.91
C ALA A 73 11.31 -3.02 3.85
N PRO A 74 11.82 -4.11 3.24
CA PRO A 74 13.25 -4.28 3.04
C PRO A 74 13.79 -3.27 2.01
N SER A 75 15.07 -2.92 2.12
CA SER A 75 15.77 -2.11 1.11
C SER A 75 16.21 -2.96 -0.07
N ALA A 76 16.50 -2.32 -1.22
CA ALA A 76 17.02 -3.00 -2.42
C ALA A 76 18.35 -3.76 -2.17
N PHE A 77 19.13 -3.35 -1.16
CA PHE A 77 20.38 -4.01 -0.78
C PHE A 77 20.17 -5.32 0.00
N HIS A 78 18.96 -5.60 0.47
CA HIS A 78 18.61 -6.90 1.04
C HIS A 78 18.32 -7.90 -0.10
N THR A 79 19.38 -8.36 -0.75
CA THR A 79 19.31 -9.23 -1.93
C THR A 79 18.73 -10.60 -1.58
N PRO A 80 17.61 -11.04 -2.17
CA PRO A 80 17.05 -12.35 -1.91
C PRO A 80 17.97 -13.46 -2.43
N LEU A 81 17.86 -14.66 -1.82
CA LEU A 81 18.72 -15.81 -2.12
C LEU A 81 18.75 -16.19 -3.61
N LYS A 82 17.66 -15.96 -4.35
CA LYS A 82 17.55 -16.25 -5.79
C LYS A 82 18.48 -15.37 -6.66
N PHE A 83 18.84 -14.17 -6.19
CA PHE A 83 19.68 -13.22 -6.91
C PHE A 83 21.14 -13.23 -6.46
N LEU A 84 21.48 -14.01 -5.44
CA LEU A 84 22.87 -14.21 -5.06
C LEU A 84 23.58 -15.15 -6.05
N PRO A 85 24.85 -14.86 -6.42
CA PRO A 85 25.68 -15.80 -7.16
C PRO A 85 25.81 -17.14 -6.42
N ALA A 86 25.99 -18.23 -7.18
CA ALA A 86 26.09 -19.57 -6.60
C ALA A 86 27.24 -19.72 -5.59
N ASN A 87 28.35 -18.99 -5.81
CA ASN A 87 29.55 -19.05 -4.97
C ASN A 87 29.50 -18.12 -3.74
N ASP A 88 28.44 -17.34 -3.53
CA ASP A 88 28.35 -16.42 -2.40
C ASP A 88 28.09 -17.19 -1.08
N LYS A 89 29.00 -17.05 -0.11
CA LYS A 89 28.91 -17.68 1.22
C LYS A 89 27.62 -17.30 1.97
N ARG A 90 27.06 -16.12 1.72
CA ARG A 90 25.80 -15.64 2.34
C ARG A 90 24.61 -16.53 1.99
N ARG A 91 24.67 -17.29 0.90
CA ARG A 91 23.60 -18.21 0.47
C ARG A 91 23.29 -19.27 1.52
N ALA A 92 24.31 -19.83 2.17
CA ALA A 92 24.16 -20.81 3.25
C ALA A 92 23.50 -20.20 4.50
N LEU A 93 23.93 -18.98 4.87
CA LEU A 93 23.37 -18.24 6.00
C LEU A 93 21.89 -17.87 5.79
N TYR A 94 21.52 -17.43 4.58
CA TYR A 94 20.12 -17.13 4.27
C TYR A 94 19.24 -18.39 4.23
N ALA A 95 19.76 -19.50 3.70
CA ALA A 95 19.03 -20.77 3.71
C ALA A 95 18.73 -21.26 5.13
N SER A 96 19.73 -21.23 6.03
CA SER A 96 19.55 -21.63 7.42
C SER A 96 18.60 -20.69 8.18
N PHE A 97 18.71 -19.38 7.94
CA PHE A 97 17.82 -18.38 8.51
C PHE A 97 16.36 -18.57 8.05
N LEU A 98 16.12 -18.75 6.75
CA LEU A 98 14.77 -18.99 6.21
C LEU A 98 14.15 -20.27 6.79
N SER A 99 14.92 -21.36 6.89
CA SER A 99 14.45 -22.60 7.51
C SER A 99 14.08 -22.41 8.98
N THR A 100 14.94 -21.74 9.76
CA THR A 100 14.71 -21.53 11.19
C THR A 100 13.55 -20.56 11.45
N SER A 101 13.46 -19.47 10.69
CA SER A 101 12.41 -18.46 10.84
C SER A 101 11.04 -18.99 10.45
N THR A 102 10.93 -19.72 9.33
CA THR A 102 9.68 -20.39 8.93
C THR A 102 9.24 -21.41 9.97
N ALA A 103 10.15 -22.28 10.45
CA ALA A 103 9.84 -23.22 11.53
C ALA A 103 9.43 -22.52 12.84
N ARG A 104 10.01 -21.36 13.18
CA ARG A 104 9.56 -20.54 14.33
C ARG A 104 8.19 -19.92 14.10
N ALA A 105 7.94 -19.33 12.93
CA ALA A 105 6.66 -18.72 12.60
C ALA A 105 5.52 -19.75 12.53
N HIS A 106 5.82 -20.98 12.10
CA HIS A 106 4.90 -22.10 12.13
C HIS A 106 4.80 -22.79 13.50
N ARG A 107 5.60 -22.45 14.53
CA ARG A 107 5.42 -23.06 15.86
C ARG A 107 4.18 -22.48 16.54
N THR A 108 3.29 -23.36 16.97
CA THR A 108 2.09 -23.04 17.75
C THR A 108 2.47 -22.70 19.19
N ALA A 109 2.91 -21.47 19.43
CA ALA A 109 2.92 -20.92 20.78
C ALA A 109 1.80 -19.88 20.87
N THR A 110 0.56 -20.35 21.06
CA THR A 110 -0.45 -19.47 21.68
C THR A 110 0.03 -19.22 23.10
N SER A 111 0.05 -17.98 23.57
CA SER A 111 0.29 -17.75 24.98
C SER A 111 -0.75 -18.57 25.78
N PRO A 112 -0.38 -19.16 26.92
CA PRO A 112 -1.33 -19.91 27.75
C PRO A 112 -2.55 -19.06 28.14
N VAL A 113 -2.39 -17.74 28.14
CA VAL A 113 -3.42 -16.73 28.39
C VAL A 113 -4.46 -16.62 27.26
N ALA A 114 -4.10 -16.96 26.02
CA ALA A 114 -4.96 -16.89 24.83
C ALA A 114 -5.38 -18.28 24.31
N ALA A 115 -5.28 -19.32 25.15
CA ALA A 115 -5.72 -20.66 24.79
C ALA A 115 -7.25 -20.72 24.60
N PRO A 116 -7.76 -21.55 23.67
CA PRO A 116 -9.19 -21.73 23.49
C PRO A 116 -9.82 -22.22 24.80
N GLY A 117 -10.88 -21.56 25.26
CA GLY A 117 -11.54 -21.85 26.55
C GLY A 117 -11.17 -20.90 27.72
N THR A 118 -10.32 -19.90 27.49
CA THR A 118 -10.03 -18.83 28.47
C THR A 118 -10.91 -17.59 28.22
N PRO A 119 -11.22 -16.77 29.24
CA PRO A 119 -12.05 -15.56 29.08
C PRO A 119 -11.42 -14.49 28.16
N LEU A 120 -10.13 -14.64 27.81
CA LEU A 120 -9.38 -13.78 26.89
C LEU A 120 -9.29 -14.36 25.47
N SER A 121 -10.00 -15.46 25.18
CA SER A 121 -10.15 -16.05 23.84
C SER A 121 -11.06 -15.18 22.95
N THR A 122 -10.66 -13.93 22.71
CA THR A 122 -11.27 -13.06 21.69
C THR A 122 -10.70 -13.37 20.31
N SER A 123 -11.44 -13.09 19.22
CA SER A 123 -10.91 -13.20 17.86
C SER A 123 -9.72 -12.26 17.74
N SER A 124 -8.50 -12.81 17.64
CA SER A 124 -7.31 -11.96 17.59
C SER A 124 -7.34 -11.08 16.34
N LEU A 125 -7.18 -9.78 16.50
CA LEU A 125 -6.87 -8.85 15.40
C LEU A 125 -5.44 -9.01 14.88
N LEU A 126 -4.69 -9.98 15.41
CA LEU A 126 -3.35 -10.30 14.96
C LEU A 126 -3.44 -10.93 13.56
N PRO A 127 -2.42 -10.71 12.71
CA PRO A 127 -2.40 -11.33 11.39
C PRO A 127 -2.54 -12.85 11.53
N PRO A 128 -3.30 -13.49 10.62
CA PRO A 128 -3.45 -14.93 10.62
C PRO A 128 -2.08 -15.59 10.54
N ARG A 129 -1.93 -16.74 11.20
CA ARG A 129 -0.71 -17.54 11.17
C ARG A 129 -0.28 -17.73 9.72
N PRO A 130 1.01 -17.52 9.38
CA PRO A 130 1.48 -17.72 8.03
C PRO A 130 1.24 -19.19 7.66
N SER A 131 0.38 -19.44 6.68
CA SER A 131 0.21 -20.73 6.04
C SER A 131 1.34 -20.95 5.02
N ALA A 132 1.66 -22.21 4.72
CA ALA A 132 2.59 -22.53 3.64
C ALA A 132 2.02 -22.19 2.25
N SER A 133 0.71 -21.94 2.15
CA SER A 133 0.05 -21.50 0.93
C SER A 133 0.41 -20.04 0.60
N LEU A 134 0.73 -19.79 -0.67
CA LEU A 134 0.92 -18.44 -1.17
C LEU A 134 -0.40 -17.64 -1.08
N PRO A 135 -0.34 -16.31 -0.93
CA PRO A 135 -1.53 -15.47 -1.03
C PRO A 135 -2.18 -15.62 -2.41
N PRO A 136 -3.49 -15.32 -2.53
CA PRO A 136 -4.18 -15.42 -3.80
C PRO A 136 -3.50 -14.52 -4.85
N PRO A 137 -3.28 -15.02 -6.08
CA PRO A 137 -2.61 -14.24 -7.11
C PRO A 137 -3.51 -13.09 -7.57
N LEU A 138 -2.95 -11.88 -7.67
CA LEU A 138 -3.68 -10.71 -8.21
C LEU A 138 -4.11 -10.95 -9.68
N ARG A 139 -3.26 -11.62 -10.45
CA ARG A 139 -3.52 -12.05 -11.82
C ARG A 139 -3.47 -13.57 -11.87
N GLN A 140 -4.54 -14.20 -12.35
CA GLN A 140 -4.58 -15.65 -12.52
C GLN A 140 -3.46 -16.10 -13.46
N PRO A 141 -2.67 -17.12 -13.08
CA PRO A 141 -1.66 -17.70 -13.95
C PRO A 141 -2.37 -18.29 -15.18
N TYR A 142 -1.82 -18.03 -16.36
CA TYR A 142 -2.32 -18.59 -17.61
C TYR A 142 -1.16 -19.21 -18.38
N GLU A 143 -1.41 -20.32 -19.05
CA GLU A 143 -0.42 -21.00 -19.87
C GLU A 143 -0.31 -20.34 -21.24
N LYS A 144 0.93 -20.19 -21.71
CA LYS A 144 1.19 -19.63 -23.04
C LYS A 144 1.05 -20.74 -24.08
N LYS A 145 0.13 -20.57 -25.03
CA LYS A 145 -0.12 -21.52 -26.13
C LYS A 145 0.67 -21.09 -27.38
N TYR A 146 1.42 -22.04 -27.96
CA TYR A 146 2.25 -21.84 -29.15
C TYR A 146 1.86 -22.84 -30.24
N HIS A 147 0.56 -22.91 -30.55
CA HIS A 147 0.00 -23.90 -31.49
C HIS A 147 -0.07 -23.41 -32.93
N LEU A 148 0.23 -22.13 -33.20
CA LEU A 148 0.12 -21.56 -34.54
C LEU A 148 1.32 -21.90 -35.42
N THR A 149 1.02 -22.25 -36.66
CA THR A 149 2.01 -22.52 -37.71
C THR A 149 2.29 -21.29 -38.57
N ASP A 150 3.41 -21.28 -39.29
CA ASP A 150 3.79 -20.18 -40.19
C ASP A 150 2.75 -19.93 -41.29
N VAL A 151 2.04 -20.98 -41.71
CA VAL A 151 0.97 -20.88 -42.72
C VAL A 151 -0.21 -20.07 -42.19
N GLU A 152 -0.65 -20.38 -40.97
CA GLU A 152 -1.74 -19.64 -40.30
C GLU A 152 -1.33 -18.20 -40.00
N ILE A 153 -0.08 -17.96 -39.64
CA ILE A 153 0.47 -16.61 -39.44
C ILE A 153 0.38 -15.78 -40.74
N LYS A 154 0.74 -16.37 -41.88
CA LYS A 154 0.58 -15.71 -43.19
C LYS A 154 -0.89 -15.47 -43.53
N GLU A 155 -1.79 -16.38 -43.18
CA GLU A 155 -3.23 -16.19 -43.36
C GLU A 155 -3.76 -15.03 -42.51
N ILE A 156 -3.34 -14.92 -41.25
CA ILE A 156 -3.67 -13.80 -40.36
C ILE A 156 -3.24 -12.46 -40.98
N GLN A 157 -2.02 -12.40 -41.54
CA GLN A 157 -1.51 -11.20 -42.21
C GLN A 157 -2.33 -10.87 -43.46
N ARG A 158 -2.63 -11.88 -44.27
CA ARG A 158 -3.43 -11.74 -45.49
C ARG A 158 -4.82 -11.20 -45.19
N LEU A 159 -5.59 -11.86 -44.32
CA LEU A 159 -6.96 -11.46 -43.97
C LEU A 159 -7.03 -10.04 -43.42
N ARG A 160 -6.02 -9.63 -42.65
CA ARG A 160 -5.96 -8.29 -42.05
C ARG A 160 -5.52 -7.20 -43.02
N LYS A 161 -4.77 -7.57 -44.07
CA LYS A 161 -4.40 -6.67 -45.17
C LYS A 161 -5.57 -6.47 -46.13
N GLU A 162 -6.35 -7.53 -46.38
CA GLU A 162 -7.55 -7.49 -47.22
C GLU A 162 -8.62 -6.58 -46.60
N ASP A 163 -9.16 -6.93 -45.44
CA ASP A 163 -10.26 -6.19 -44.82
C ASP A 163 -10.04 -5.95 -43.32
N PRO A 164 -9.37 -4.85 -42.92
CA PRO A 164 -9.03 -4.59 -41.53
C PRO A 164 -10.23 -4.27 -40.63
N GLU A 165 -11.35 -3.81 -41.22
CA GLU A 165 -12.60 -3.55 -40.49
C GLU A 165 -13.36 -4.86 -40.19
N ARG A 166 -13.38 -5.81 -41.14
CA ARG A 166 -14.01 -7.12 -40.95
C ARG A 166 -13.16 -8.02 -40.06
N TRP A 167 -11.86 -8.09 -40.32
CA TRP A 167 -10.89 -8.94 -39.64
C TRP A 167 -10.15 -8.16 -38.55
N THR A 168 -10.90 -7.81 -37.51
CA THR A 168 -10.38 -7.17 -36.30
C THR A 168 -9.48 -8.13 -35.51
N ARG A 169 -8.66 -7.58 -34.61
CA ARG A 169 -7.78 -8.39 -33.74
C ARG A 169 -8.54 -9.41 -32.91
N VAL A 170 -9.77 -9.05 -32.51
CA VAL A 170 -10.66 -9.91 -31.71
C VAL A 170 -11.11 -11.11 -32.56
N ARG A 171 -11.61 -10.87 -33.76
CA ARG A 171 -12.09 -11.95 -34.65
C ARG A 171 -11.00 -12.89 -35.11
N LEU A 172 -9.81 -12.37 -35.42
CA LEU A 172 -8.66 -13.20 -35.77
C LEU A 172 -8.18 -14.02 -34.57
N ALA A 173 -8.17 -13.43 -33.37
CA ALA A 173 -7.84 -14.14 -32.15
C ALA A 173 -8.82 -15.30 -31.86
N GLU A 174 -10.10 -15.10 -32.09
CA GLU A 174 -11.14 -16.14 -31.96
C GLU A 174 -10.98 -17.23 -33.03
N LYS A 175 -10.81 -16.84 -34.31
CA LYS A 175 -10.66 -17.79 -35.43
C LYS A 175 -9.47 -18.72 -35.24
N PHE A 176 -8.33 -18.18 -34.82
CA PHE A 176 -7.07 -18.93 -34.67
C PHE A 176 -6.80 -19.37 -33.22
N GLY A 177 -7.73 -19.12 -32.28
CA GLY A 177 -7.58 -19.47 -30.87
C GLY A 177 -6.34 -18.88 -30.18
N CYS A 178 -5.92 -17.67 -30.57
CA CYS A 178 -4.69 -17.03 -30.11
C CYS A 178 -4.93 -15.71 -29.36
N SER A 179 -3.89 -15.09 -28.80
CA SER A 179 -4.03 -13.82 -28.08
C SER A 179 -4.25 -12.64 -29.03
N GLN A 180 -5.18 -11.73 -28.71
CA GLN A 180 -5.37 -10.47 -29.44
C GLN A 180 -4.09 -9.62 -29.51
N PHE A 181 -3.22 -9.76 -28.50
CA PHE A 181 -1.90 -9.12 -28.48
C PHE A 181 -0.99 -9.71 -29.57
N PHE A 182 -0.96 -11.03 -29.71
CA PHE A 182 -0.18 -11.73 -30.73
C PHE A 182 -0.60 -11.31 -32.15
N VAL A 183 -1.90 -11.25 -32.44
CA VAL A 183 -2.40 -10.75 -33.73
C VAL A 183 -1.92 -9.33 -34.03
N GLY A 184 -1.93 -8.46 -33.01
CA GLY A 184 -1.43 -7.08 -33.14
C GLY A 184 0.08 -6.97 -33.36
N MET A 185 0.84 -8.00 -32.97
CA MET A 185 2.27 -8.10 -33.22
C MET A 185 2.56 -8.53 -34.66
N VAL A 186 1.88 -9.59 -35.12
CA VAL A 186 2.07 -10.22 -36.43
C VAL A 186 1.56 -9.35 -37.58
N ALA A 187 0.42 -8.69 -37.41
CA ALA A 187 -0.27 -7.98 -38.48
C ALA A 187 -0.72 -6.59 -38.00
N LYS A 188 0.19 -5.62 -38.09
CA LYS A 188 -0.07 -4.22 -37.74
C LYS A 188 -0.83 -3.52 -38.86
N ASN A 189 -1.79 -2.66 -38.51
CA ASN A 189 -2.48 -1.80 -39.45
C ASN A 189 -2.31 -0.34 -39.00
N GLN A 190 -1.50 0.42 -39.74
CA GLN A 190 -1.15 1.81 -39.39
C GLN A 190 -2.31 2.78 -39.68
N GLU A 191 -3.04 2.57 -40.78
CA GLU A 191 -4.16 3.44 -41.17
C GLU A 191 -5.27 3.43 -40.11
N LYS A 192 -5.67 2.25 -39.65
CA LYS A 192 -6.66 2.13 -38.57
C LYS A 192 -6.12 2.68 -37.27
N ALA A 193 -4.82 2.51 -36.98
CA ALA A 193 -4.21 3.07 -35.79
C ALA A 193 -4.26 4.61 -35.79
N ALA A 194 -3.97 5.25 -36.93
CA ALA A 194 -4.07 6.70 -37.10
C ALA A 194 -5.51 7.21 -36.99
N LYS A 195 -6.49 6.49 -37.56
CA LYS A 195 -7.91 6.82 -37.39
C LYS A 195 -8.31 6.76 -35.91
N VAL A 196 -7.97 5.69 -35.20
CA VAL A 196 -8.28 5.52 -33.77
C VAL A 196 -7.57 6.58 -32.91
N SER A 197 -6.33 6.95 -33.22
CA SER A 197 -5.64 8.03 -32.49
C SER A 197 -6.37 9.36 -32.67
N SER A 198 -6.81 9.69 -33.89
CA SER A 198 -7.60 10.91 -34.16
C SER A 198 -8.95 10.91 -33.42
N GLU A 199 -9.62 9.76 -33.31
CA GLU A 199 -10.87 9.61 -32.55
C GLU A 199 -10.64 9.77 -31.04
N HIS A 200 -9.54 9.20 -30.52
CA HIS A 200 -9.13 9.41 -29.13
C HIS A 200 -8.82 10.88 -28.87
N GLU A 201 -8.14 11.58 -29.78
CA GLU A 201 -7.86 13.02 -29.66
C GLU A 201 -9.14 13.84 -29.62
N ARG A 202 -10.08 13.60 -30.54
CA ARG A 202 -11.41 14.23 -30.53
C ARG A 202 -12.14 13.97 -29.21
N SER A 203 -12.01 12.76 -28.66
CA SER A 203 -12.61 12.40 -27.38
C SER A 203 -11.92 13.07 -26.19
N ARG A 204 -10.60 13.24 -26.24
CA ARG A 204 -9.81 13.99 -25.26
C ARG A 204 -10.09 15.50 -25.32
N ALA A 205 -10.32 16.05 -26.51
CA ALA A 205 -10.69 17.46 -26.69
C ALA A 205 -12.02 17.80 -26.00
N ARG A 206 -12.96 16.85 -25.94
CA ARG A 206 -14.23 16.98 -25.21
C ARG A 206 -14.09 16.91 -23.69
N TRP A 207 -12.91 16.62 -23.14
CA TRP A 207 -12.72 16.61 -21.69
C TRP A 207 -12.69 18.03 -21.14
N GLY A 208 -13.55 18.29 -20.15
CA GLY A 208 -13.46 19.47 -19.30
C GLY A 208 -12.20 19.48 -18.44
N GLU A 209 -11.92 20.63 -17.84
CA GLU A 209 -10.69 20.95 -17.11
C GLU A 209 -10.36 19.92 -16.01
N MET A 210 -11.28 19.69 -15.07
CA MET A 210 -11.09 18.74 -13.96
C MET A 210 -10.71 17.32 -14.44
N ARG A 211 -11.33 16.84 -15.52
CA ARG A 211 -11.02 15.51 -16.07
C ARG A 211 -9.63 15.49 -16.70
N ARG A 212 -9.25 16.56 -17.40
CA ARG A 212 -7.93 16.70 -18.03
C ARG A 212 -6.83 16.71 -16.98
N GLU A 213 -6.96 17.53 -15.95
CA GLU A 213 -6.01 17.59 -14.82
C GLU A 213 -5.87 16.24 -14.12
N ALA A 214 -6.99 15.58 -13.81
CA ALA A 214 -6.96 14.26 -13.18
C ALA A 214 -6.31 13.17 -14.05
N ARG A 215 -6.30 13.32 -15.37
CA ARG A 215 -5.61 12.41 -16.31
C ARG A 215 -4.12 12.72 -16.36
N HIS A 216 -3.74 13.99 -16.44
CA HIS A 216 -2.34 14.42 -16.37
C HIS A 216 -1.69 14.03 -15.03
N GLU A 217 -2.40 14.16 -13.89
CA GLU A 217 -1.91 13.71 -12.58
C GLU A 217 -1.73 12.19 -12.52
N ARG A 218 -2.62 11.42 -13.16
CA ARG A 218 -2.45 9.96 -13.26
C ARG A 218 -1.20 9.60 -14.08
N GLU A 219 -0.95 10.32 -15.18
CA GLU A 219 0.24 10.14 -16.01
C GLU A 219 1.51 10.46 -15.22
N ARG A 220 1.55 11.62 -14.55
CA ARG A 220 2.65 12.00 -13.65
C ARG A 220 2.93 10.94 -12.58
N ARG A 221 1.89 10.43 -11.91
CA ARG A 221 2.04 9.35 -10.93
C ARG A 221 2.61 8.07 -11.55
N LYS A 222 2.15 7.69 -12.74
CA LYS A 222 2.64 6.50 -13.45
C LYS A 222 4.11 6.66 -13.86
N GLU A 223 4.53 7.84 -14.27
CA GLU A 223 5.94 8.13 -14.58
C GLU A 223 6.82 8.09 -13.33
N LEU A 224 6.31 8.56 -12.19
CA LEU A 224 7.04 8.54 -10.91
C LEU A 224 7.23 7.13 -10.36
N TRP A 225 6.32 6.18 -10.63
CA TRP A 225 6.40 4.81 -10.11
C TRP A 225 7.72 4.08 -10.41
N GLY A 226 8.41 4.44 -11.51
CA GLY A 226 9.68 3.82 -11.91
C GLY A 226 10.93 4.65 -11.63
N ARG A 227 10.81 5.86 -11.03
CA ARG A 227 11.95 6.77 -10.79
C ARG A 227 12.58 6.58 -9.41
N ASP A 228 11.78 6.31 -8.39
CA ASP A 228 12.22 6.23 -6.98
C ASP A 228 12.34 4.78 -6.45
N ALA A 229 12.48 3.80 -7.36
CA ALA A 229 12.60 2.37 -7.05
C ALA A 229 14.08 1.93 -6.95
#